data_AF-A0A2V9BD02-F1
#
_entry.id   AF-A0A2V9BD02-F1
#
_cell.length_a   1.000
_cell.length_b   1.000
_cell.length_c   1.000
_cell.angle_alpha   90.00
_cell.angle_beta   90.00
_cell.angle_gamma   90.00
#
_symmetry.space_group_name_H-M   'P 1'
#
loop_
_entity.id
_entity.type
_entity.pdbx_description
1 polymer ?
#
loop_
_entity_poly.entity_id
_entity_poly.type
_entity_poly.pdbx_seq_one_letter_code
_entity_poly.pdbx_strand_id
1 'polypeptide(L)'
;AFLRARRQKWREDATNLDETRLRARIRRRLLPLLEKQFQPATVVHLAKLAELAREDEAVLDALVEERFARLVERKEGGAKIRVADLLEPWGAGDFTAKCMEKKEGFVALSKRLVRRIVKQLKSRTGQISSGHVEAVLELARQGQSGKRLILPGDVEVRRELDALSFLSAACDTAERKTQPSRGGSRNNSGLTSVYEYEVMLGSGGAVVRVPWLGCAFRLRVIDWPREARETKLEGVALDRDRLRSPLVLRNWRPGDAYRPAGHSRPHKLKRMFLEKRVSRWERESWPVLTSGGSIVWARGFPVAAEYAPTPQTQAGLVIAEVRD
;
A
#
# COMPACT_ATOMS: atom_id res chain seq x y z
N ALA A 1 -48.38 -25.81 -4.98
CA ALA A 1 -49.71 -25.22 -5.16
C ALA A 1 -49.83 -24.46 -6.47
N PHE A 2 -48.98 -23.47 -6.73
CA PHE A 2 -49.03 -22.61 -7.93
C PHE A 2 -49.05 -23.34 -9.28
N LEU A 3 -48.11 -24.26 -9.54
CA LEU A 3 -48.08 -25.01 -10.82
C LEU A 3 -49.29 -25.93 -11.00
N ARG A 4 -49.81 -26.51 -9.90
CA ARG A 4 -51.05 -27.31 -9.91
C ARG A 4 -52.25 -26.44 -10.26
N ALA A 5 -52.34 -25.21 -9.73
CA ALA A 5 -53.40 -24.26 -10.08
C ALA A 5 -53.37 -23.86 -11.56
N ARG A 6 -52.17 -23.77 -12.16
CA ARG A 6 -51.98 -23.53 -13.59
C ARG A 6 -52.04 -24.79 -14.47
N ARG A 7 -52.33 -25.96 -13.89
CA ARG A 7 -52.34 -27.28 -14.57
C ARG A 7 -51.06 -27.57 -15.38
N GLN A 8 -49.92 -27.04 -14.94
CA GLN A 8 -48.64 -27.27 -15.59
C GLN A 8 -47.93 -28.46 -14.95
N LYS A 9 -47.40 -29.36 -15.80
CA LYS A 9 -46.53 -30.45 -15.38
C LYS A 9 -45.12 -29.90 -15.13
N TRP A 10 -44.40 -30.50 -14.18
CA TRP A 10 -42.98 -30.25 -13.97
C TRP A 10 -42.21 -31.55 -14.10
N ARG A 11 -40.91 -31.43 -14.35
CA ARG A 11 -39.96 -32.55 -14.34
C ARG A 11 -39.12 -32.45 -13.08
N GLU A 12 -38.92 -33.57 -12.40
CA GLU A 12 -38.00 -33.63 -11.26
C GLU A 12 -36.62 -34.06 -11.74
N ASP A 13 -35.61 -33.27 -11.40
CA ASP A 13 -34.21 -33.58 -11.69
C ASP A 13 -33.73 -34.68 -10.75
N ALA A 14 -33.12 -35.74 -11.31
CA ALA A 14 -32.56 -36.87 -10.58
C ALA A 14 -31.50 -36.44 -9.56
N THR A 15 -30.81 -35.33 -9.83
CA THR A 15 -29.83 -34.72 -8.93
C THR A 15 -30.42 -34.28 -7.59
N ASN A 16 -31.74 -34.05 -7.52
CA ASN A 16 -32.41 -33.70 -6.26
C ASN A 16 -32.53 -34.90 -5.29
N LEU A 17 -32.38 -36.12 -5.81
CA LEU A 17 -32.46 -37.35 -5.02
C LEU A 17 -31.11 -37.77 -4.45
N ASP A 18 -30.01 -37.24 -5.00
CA ASP A 18 -28.64 -37.56 -4.62
C ASP A 18 -28.23 -36.88 -3.31
N GLU A 19 -28.21 -37.66 -2.22
CA GLU A 19 -27.87 -37.19 -0.88
C GLU A 19 -26.36 -37.06 -0.62
N THR A 20 -25.49 -37.39 -1.58
CA THR A 20 -24.05 -37.08 -1.47
C THR A 20 -23.82 -35.57 -1.41
N ARG A 21 -24.72 -34.79 -2.02
CA ARG A 21 -24.70 -33.32 -2.02
C ARG A 21 -25.27 -32.78 -0.71
N LEU A 22 -24.50 -31.93 -0.02
CA LEU A 22 -24.88 -31.34 1.27
C LEU A 22 -26.28 -30.70 1.26
N ARG A 23 -26.61 -29.94 0.20
CA ARG A 23 -27.92 -29.28 0.05
C ARG A 23 -29.08 -30.27 0.00
N ALA A 24 -28.94 -31.35 -0.77
CA ALA A 24 -29.97 -32.38 -0.88
C ALA A 24 -30.15 -33.11 0.45
N ARG A 25 -29.04 -33.44 1.13
CA ARG A 25 -29.05 -34.05 2.46
C ARG A 25 -29.74 -33.18 3.51
N ILE A 26 -29.46 -31.87 3.54
CA ILE A 26 -30.14 -30.93 4.44
C ILE A 26 -31.66 -30.93 4.18
N ARG A 27 -32.07 -30.84 2.91
CA ARG A 27 -33.48 -30.77 2.54
C ARG A 27 -34.25 -32.05 2.85
N ARG A 28 -33.64 -33.23 2.63
CA ARG A 28 -34.35 -34.52 2.76
C ARG A 28 -34.26 -35.12 4.16
N ARG A 29 -33.18 -34.86 4.89
CA ARG A 29 -32.98 -35.42 6.25
C ARG A 29 -33.15 -34.39 7.35
N LEU A 30 -32.37 -33.30 7.30
CA LEU A 30 -32.28 -32.38 8.44
C LEU A 30 -33.54 -31.54 8.62
N LEU A 31 -34.04 -30.88 7.57
CA LEU A 31 -35.23 -30.02 7.69
C LEU A 31 -36.47 -30.79 8.15
N PRO A 32 -36.81 -31.96 7.57
CA PRO A 32 -37.96 -32.73 8.06
C PRO A 32 -37.80 -33.22 9.49
N LEU A 33 -36.56 -33.53 9.92
CA LEU A 33 -36.28 -33.90 11.31
C LEU A 33 -36.56 -32.72 12.25
N LEU A 34 -36.08 -31.53 11.91
CA LEU A 34 -36.32 -30.31 12.68
C LEU A 34 -37.81 -29.96 12.77
N GLU A 35 -38.53 -30.04 11.64
CA GLU A 35 -39.97 -29.75 11.58
C GLU A 35 -40.79 -30.74 12.43
N LYS A 36 -40.45 -32.04 12.39
CA LYS A 36 -41.22 -33.08 13.09
C LYS A 36 -40.89 -33.19 14.57
N GLN A 37 -39.62 -33.04 14.95
CA GLN A 37 -39.15 -33.34 16.31
C GLN A 37 -38.98 -32.10 17.19
N PHE A 38 -38.90 -30.89 16.61
CA PHE A 38 -38.63 -29.67 17.37
C PHE A 38 -39.73 -28.62 17.18
N GLN A 39 -39.95 -28.15 15.95
CA GLN A 39 -40.89 -27.07 15.67
C GLN A 39 -41.41 -27.13 14.23
N PRO A 40 -42.71 -27.40 14.00
CA PRO A 40 -43.30 -27.43 12.65
C PRO A 40 -43.05 -26.17 11.80
N ALA A 41 -42.91 -25.00 12.44
CA ALA A 41 -42.64 -23.74 11.74
C ALA A 41 -41.14 -23.43 11.51
N THR A 42 -40.21 -24.37 11.74
CA THR A 42 -38.76 -24.12 11.66
C THR A 42 -38.34 -23.46 10.34
N VAL A 43 -38.83 -23.93 9.19
CA VAL A 43 -38.47 -23.34 7.89
C VAL A 43 -38.95 -21.90 7.77
N VAL A 44 -40.14 -21.58 8.31
CA VAL A 44 -40.68 -20.22 8.33
C VAL A 44 -39.83 -19.32 9.23
N HIS A 45 -39.47 -19.78 10.43
CA HIS A 45 -38.63 -19.01 11.35
C HIS A 45 -37.21 -18.79 10.80
N LEU A 46 -36.59 -19.80 10.18
CA LEU A 46 -35.29 -19.65 9.53
C LEU A 46 -35.34 -18.68 8.34
N ALA A 47 -36.42 -18.73 7.55
CA ALA A 47 -36.63 -17.78 6.47
C ALA A 47 -36.77 -16.35 7.01
N LYS A 48 -37.55 -16.16 8.08
CA LYS A 48 -37.73 -14.84 8.70
C LYS A 48 -36.44 -14.30 9.33
N LEU A 49 -35.68 -15.16 10.01
CA LEU A 49 -34.35 -14.80 10.52
C LEU A 49 -33.42 -14.37 9.38
N ALA A 50 -33.45 -15.08 8.25
CA ALA A 50 -32.64 -14.72 7.09
C ALA A 50 -33.09 -13.41 6.44
N GLU A 51 -34.38 -13.04 6.51
CA GLU A 51 -34.88 -11.73 6.08
C GLU A 51 -34.36 -10.62 6.99
N LEU A 52 -34.54 -10.74 8.30
CA LEU A 52 -34.06 -9.77 9.27
C LEU A 52 -32.54 -9.58 9.17
N ALA A 53 -31.79 -10.68 9.06
CA ALA A 53 -30.34 -10.61 8.89
C ALA A 53 -29.93 -9.92 7.58
N ARG A 54 -30.72 -10.02 6.51
CA ARG A 54 -30.45 -9.29 5.25
C ARG A 54 -30.72 -7.79 5.40
N GLU A 55 -31.77 -7.41 6.13
CA GLU A 55 -32.10 -6.02 6.42
C GLU A 55 -30.97 -5.37 7.24
N ASP A 56 -30.52 -6.05 8.30
CA ASP A 56 -29.40 -5.61 9.14
C ASP A 56 -28.09 -5.51 8.33
N GLU A 57 -27.80 -6.52 7.52
CA GLU A 57 -26.59 -6.54 6.68
C GLU A 57 -26.57 -5.38 5.69
N ALA A 58 -27.72 -5.02 5.10
CA ALA A 58 -27.80 -3.91 4.15
C ALA A 58 -27.42 -2.57 4.80
N VAL A 59 -27.83 -2.33 6.05
CA VAL A 59 -27.45 -1.12 6.81
C VAL A 59 -25.95 -1.12 7.10
N LEU A 60 -25.41 -2.25 7.54
CA LEU A 60 -23.99 -2.38 7.85
C LEU A 60 -23.11 -2.22 6.60
N ASP A 61 -23.53 -2.76 5.46
CA ASP A 61 -22.82 -2.61 4.19
C ASP A 61 -22.82 -1.15 3.73
N ALA A 62 -23.95 -0.43 3.83
CA ALA A 62 -24.01 0.99 3.51
C ALA A 62 -23.03 1.81 4.37
N LEU A 63 -22.98 1.54 5.68
CA LEU A 63 -22.03 2.18 6.59
C LEU A 63 -20.57 1.85 6.22
N VAL A 64 -20.28 0.59 5.87
CA VAL A 64 -18.93 0.18 5.45
C VAL A 64 -18.50 0.92 4.19
N GLU A 65 -19.37 1.07 3.19
CA GLU A 65 -19.04 1.81 1.97
C GLU A 65 -18.78 3.30 2.25
N GLU A 66 -19.59 3.93 3.11
CA GLU A 66 -19.40 5.33 3.52
C GLU A 66 -18.04 5.53 4.20
N ARG A 67 -17.71 4.68 5.20
CA ARG A 67 -16.40 4.73 5.88
C ARG A 67 -15.25 4.39 4.95
N PHE A 68 -15.43 3.41 4.08
CA PHE A 68 -14.42 3.03 3.10
C PHE A 68 -14.06 4.19 2.18
N ALA A 69 -15.06 4.92 1.66
CA ALA A 69 -14.84 6.08 0.81
C ALA A 69 -14.10 7.22 1.53
N ARG A 70 -14.33 7.39 2.84
CA ARG A 70 -13.75 8.48 3.63
C ARG A 70 -12.36 8.17 4.18
N LEU A 71 -12.11 6.93 4.61
CA LEU A 71 -10.93 6.55 5.39
C LEU A 71 -9.84 5.84 4.56
N VAL A 72 -10.19 5.29 3.39
CA VAL A 72 -9.26 4.51 2.58
C VAL A 72 -8.75 5.30 1.39
N GLU A 73 -7.45 5.59 1.39
CA GLU A 73 -6.75 6.16 0.26
C GLU A 73 -6.52 5.09 -0.80
N ARG A 74 -6.98 5.34 -2.03
CA ARG A 74 -6.81 4.43 -3.17
C ARG A 74 -5.58 4.84 -3.97
N LYS A 75 -4.76 3.87 -4.34
CA LYS A 75 -3.62 4.03 -5.26
C LYS A 75 -3.71 2.99 -6.37
N GLU A 76 -3.02 3.19 -7.49
CA GLU A 76 -2.94 2.17 -8.53
C GLU A 76 -2.42 0.85 -7.93
N GLY A 77 -3.22 -0.22 -8.03
CA GLY A 77 -2.86 -1.53 -7.50
C GLY A 77 -2.89 -1.67 -5.97
N GLY A 78 -3.34 -0.67 -5.21
CA GLY A 78 -3.29 -0.71 -3.75
C GLY A 78 -4.27 0.19 -3.00
N ALA A 79 -4.35 -0.03 -1.70
CA ALA A 79 -5.15 0.77 -0.78
C ALA A 79 -4.37 1.03 0.51
N LYS A 80 -4.57 2.21 1.11
CA LYS A 80 -3.92 2.59 2.37
C LYS A 80 -4.98 3.10 3.35
N ILE A 81 -4.85 2.70 4.60
CA ILE A 81 -5.70 3.16 5.70
C ILE A 81 -4.84 3.42 6.93
N ARG A 82 -5.11 4.51 7.67
CA ARG A 82 -4.44 4.74 8.95
C ARG A 82 -4.92 3.71 9.97
N VAL A 83 -4.05 3.35 10.90
CA VAL A 83 -4.32 2.30 11.87
C VAL A 83 -5.34 2.75 12.90
N ALA A 84 -5.30 4.02 13.30
CA ALA A 84 -6.33 4.62 14.13
C ALA A 84 -7.70 4.50 13.43
N ASP A 85 -7.78 4.90 12.15
CA ASP A 85 -9.01 4.82 11.36
C ASP A 85 -9.51 3.38 11.14
N LEU A 86 -8.62 2.39 11.08
CA LEU A 86 -9.02 0.99 10.96
C LEU A 86 -9.54 0.43 12.29
N LEU A 87 -8.90 0.77 13.41
CA LEU A 87 -9.26 0.27 14.74
C LEU A 87 -10.47 1.00 15.32
N GLU A 88 -10.64 2.26 14.95
CA GLU A 88 -11.74 3.14 15.34
C GLU A 88 -12.36 3.79 14.09
N PRO A 89 -13.03 3.00 13.24
CA PRO A 89 -13.62 3.50 11.98
C PRO A 89 -14.86 4.37 12.16
N TRP A 90 -15.26 4.60 13.41
CA TRP A 90 -16.41 5.41 13.78
C TRP A 90 -15.95 6.87 13.80
N GLY A 91 -16.67 7.74 13.10
CA GLY A 91 -16.31 9.16 13.06
C GLY A 91 -16.41 9.81 14.44
N ALA A 92 -15.50 10.76 14.70
CA ALA A 92 -15.63 11.66 15.84
C ALA A 92 -16.94 12.49 15.68
N GLY A 93 -17.99 12.07 16.38
CA GLY A 93 -19.29 12.74 16.38
C GLY A 93 -20.50 11.84 16.06
N ASP A 94 -20.30 10.62 15.54
CA ASP A 94 -21.42 9.82 15.04
C ASP A 94 -22.15 9.00 16.12
N PHE A 95 -21.52 8.77 17.28
CA PHE A 95 -22.13 8.09 18.42
C PHE A 95 -21.63 8.72 19.72
N THR A 96 -22.55 9.06 20.62
CA THR A 96 -22.22 9.63 21.94
C THR A 96 -21.34 8.68 22.75
N ALA A 97 -20.55 9.22 23.68
CA ALA A 97 -19.61 8.49 24.53
C ALA A 97 -20.21 7.28 25.27
N LYS A 98 -21.54 7.19 25.39
CA LYS A 98 -22.29 6.06 25.98
C LYS A 98 -22.21 4.77 25.17
N CYS A 99 -21.98 4.82 23.86
CA CYS A 99 -21.85 3.63 23.02
C CYS A 99 -20.42 3.07 23.00
N MET A 100 -19.43 3.81 23.53
CA MET A 100 -18.03 3.39 23.61
C MET A 100 -17.77 2.26 24.62
N GLU A 101 -18.73 1.95 25.51
CA GLU A 101 -18.62 0.83 26.44
C GLU A 101 -18.66 -0.53 25.72
N LYS A 102 -19.31 -0.62 24.56
CA LYS A 102 -19.40 -1.87 23.76
C LYS A 102 -18.32 -1.91 22.69
N LYS A 103 -17.09 -2.28 23.09
CA LYS A 103 -15.94 -2.51 22.19
C LYS A 103 -16.21 -3.48 21.03
N GLU A 104 -17.20 -4.37 21.16
CA GLU A 104 -17.53 -5.40 20.16
C GLU A 104 -18.05 -4.82 18.82
N GLY A 105 -18.85 -3.75 18.87
CA GLY A 105 -19.38 -3.09 17.66
C GLY A 105 -18.27 -2.46 16.82
N PHE A 106 -17.24 -1.92 17.47
CA PHE A 106 -16.05 -1.35 16.82
C PHE A 106 -15.30 -2.39 16.01
N VAL A 107 -15.08 -3.56 16.63
CA VAL A 107 -14.37 -4.67 15.98
C VAL A 107 -15.15 -5.21 14.77
N ALA A 108 -16.48 -5.26 14.83
CA ALA A 108 -17.30 -5.74 13.71
C ALA A 108 -17.13 -4.87 12.45
N LEU A 109 -17.13 -3.54 12.61
CA LEU A 109 -16.96 -2.61 11.49
C LEU A 109 -15.53 -2.69 10.91
N SER A 110 -14.51 -2.75 11.77
CA SER A 110 -13.12 -2.97 11.33
C SER A 110 -12.97 -4.26 10.52
N LYS A 111 -13.57 -5.37 10.99
CA LYS A 111 -13.55 -6.66 10.30
C LYS A 111 -14.20 -6.58 8.91
N ARG A 112 -15.30 -5.83 8.78
CA ARG A 112 -15.99 -5.61 7.50
C ARG A 112 -15.16 -4.73 6.57
N LEU A 113 -14.56 -3.66 7.07
CA LEU A 113 -13.66 -2.79 6.30
C LEU A 113 -12.47 -3.56 5.73
N VAL A 114 -11.81 -4.41 6.54
CA VAL A 114 -10.72 -5.27 6.02
C VAL A 114 -11.21 -6.14 4.87
N ARG A 115 -12.34 -6.83 5.03
CA ARG A 115 -12.91 -7.67 3.96
C ARG A 115 -13.22 -6.85 2.71
N ARG A 116 -13.74 -5.64 2.88
CA ARG A 116 -14.07 -4.73 1.78
C ARG A 116 -12.84 -4.21 1.03
N ILE A 117 -11.77 -3.84 1.76
CA ILE A 117 -10.47 -3.44 1.17
C ILE A 117 -9.91 -4.60 0.34
N VAL A 118 -9.85 -5.80 0.93
CA VAL A 118 -9.27 -6.96 0.24
C VAL A 118 -10.15 -7.37 -0.96
N LYS A 119 -11.49 -7.32 -0.84
CA LYS A 119 -12.41 -7.61 -1.96
C LYS A 119 -12.14 -6.74 -3.19
N GLN A 120 -11.72 -5.49 -2.99
CA GLN A 120 -11.37 -4.58 -4.09
C GLN A 120 -10.04 -4.93 -4.78
N LEU A 121 -9.05 -5.40 -4.02
CA LEU A 121 -7.69 -5.62 -4.53
C LEU A 121 -7.45 -7.04 -5.03
N LYS A 122 -8.34 -7.96 -4.66
CA LYS A 122 -8.19 -9.38 -4.89
C LYS A 122 -8.40 -9.73 -6.36
N SER A 123 -7.33 -10.22 -7.00
CA SER A 123 -7.31 -10.57 -8.42
C SER A 123 -7.80 -11.99 -8.72
N ARG A 124 -7.69 -12.90 -7.73
CA ARG A 124 -8.03 -14.34 -7.89
C ARG A 124 -9.13 -14.79 -6.95
N THR A 125 -9.83 -15.86 -7.31
CA THR A 125 -10.82 -16.53 -6.46
C THR A 125 -10.16 -17.14 -5.21
N GLY A 126 -10.81 -17.00 -4.06
CA GLY A 126 -10.26 -17.41 -2.75
C GLY A 126 -11.08 -16.81 -1.60
N GLN A 127 -11.26 -17.51 -0.49
CA GLN A 127 -12.05 -16.99 0.63
C GLN A 127 -11.15 -16.43 1.72
N ILE A 128 -11.55 -15.29 2.27
CA ILE A 128 -10.88 -14.69 3.42
C ILE A 128 -11.57 -15.25 4.68
N SER A 129 -10.89 -16.15 5.39
CA SER A 129 -11.35 -16.66 6.68
C SER A 129 -11.35 -15.57 7.76
N SER A 130 -12.06 -15.84 8.87
CA SER A 130 -11.99 -14.99 10.06
C SER A 130 -10.57 -14.85 10.62
N GLY A 131 -9.77 -15.92 10.57
CA GLY A 131 -8.37 -15.90 11.02
C GLY A 131 -7.50 -14.93 10.23
N HIS A 132 -7.69 -14.84 8.91
CA HIS A 132 -7.00 -13.84 8.08
C HIS A 132 -7.36 -12.41 8.47
N VAL A 133 -8.64 -12.15 8.74
CA VAL A 133 -9.11 -10.82 9.16
C VAL A 133 -8.54 -10.46 10.53
N GLU A 134 -8.54 -11.40 11.48
CA GLU A 134 -7.97 -11.15 12.81
C GLU A 134 -6.45 -10.91 12.73
N ALA A 135 -5.72 -11.65 11.89
CA ALA A 135 -4.29 -11.42 11.67
C ALA A 135 -3.98 -10.02 11.13
N VAL A 136 -4.85 -9.45 10.27
CA VAL A 136 -4.72 -8.06 9.81
C VAL A 136 -4.95 -7.08 10.97
N LEU A 137 -5.95 -7.32 11.82
CA LEU A 137 -6.22 -6.49 12.99
C LEU A 137 -5.11 -6.59 14.05
N GLU A 138 -4.52 -7.77 14.25
CA GLU A 138 -3.35 -7.96 15.11
C GLU A 138 -2.12 -7.20 14.56
N LEU A 139 -1.90 -7.26 13.24
CA LEU A 139 -0.89 -6.44 12.57
C LEU A 139 -1.15 -4.93 12.77
N ALA A 140 -2.41 -4.52 12.85
CA ALA A 140 -2.80 -3.15 13.17
C ALA A 140 -2.51 -2.78 14.64
N ARG A 141 -2.77 -3.69 15.59
CA ARG A 141 -2.62 -3.40 17.03
C ARG A 141 -1.17 -3.48 17.52
N GLN A 142 -0.45 -4.52 17.10
CA GLN A 142 0.84 -4.92 17.70
C GLN A 142 1.98 -5.02 16.67
N GLY A 143 1.69 -4.81 15.39
CA GLY A 143 2.67 -4.94 14.32
C GLY A 143 3.79 -3.89 14.41
N GLN A 144 5.04 -4.35 14.41
CA GLN A 144 6.19 -3.48 14.15
C GLN A 144 6.20 -3.05 12.67
N SER A 145 6.67 -1.83 12.41
CA SER A 145 6.79 -1.28 11.05
C SER A 145 7.65 -2.20 10.17
N GLY A 146 7.11 -2.59 9.00
CA GLY A 146 7.76 -3.49 8.04
C GLY A 146 7.34 -4.95 8.11
N LYS A 147 6.53 -5.37 9.10
CA LYS A 147 5.91 -6.71 9.12
C LYS A 147 4.88 -6.83 7.99
N ARG A 148 4.86 -8.00 7.35
CA ARG A 148 4.05 -8.29 6.15
C ARG A 148 3.18 -9.52 6.40
N LEU A 149 2.01 -9.53 5.81
CA LEU A 149 1.05 -10.62 5.85
C LEU A 149 0.51 -10.85 4.43
N ILE A 150 0.56 -12.09 3.96
CA ILE A 150 0.02 -12.47 2.65
C ILE A 150 -1.37 -13.07 2.88
N LEU A 151 -2.36 -12.54 2.17
CA LEU A 151 -3.75 -12.97 2.21
C LEU A 151 -4.12 -13.75 0.93
N PRO A 152 -5.16 -14.61 1.00
CA PRO A 152 -5.66 -15.30 -0.18
C PRO A 152 -6.06 -14.35 -1.32
N GLY A 153 -5.68 -14.74 -2.54
CA GLY A 153 -5.96 -13.96 -3.76
C GLY A 153 -4.95 -12.85 -4.01
N ASP A 154 -3.68 -13.12 -3.68
CA ASP A 154 -2.52 -12.32 -4.03
C ASP A 154 -2.55 -10.89 -3.45
N VAL A 155 -3.15 -10.73 -2.27
CA VAL A 155 -3.16 -9.45 -1.55
C VAL A 155 -2.13 -9.49 -0.44
N GLU A 156 -1.19 -8.56 -0.47
CA GLU A 156 -0.19 -8.38 0.58
C GLU A 156 -0.58 -7.19 1.46
N VAL A 157 -0.54 -7.38 2.78
CA VAL A 157 -0.78 -6.34 3.78
C VAL A 157 0.53 -6.06 4.51
N ARG A 158 0.93 -4.79 4.56
CA ARG A 158 2.17 -4.34 5.21
C ARG A 158 1.87 -3.26 6.23
N ARG A 159 2.58 -3.31 7.35
CA ARG A 159 2.56 -2.26 8.35
C ARG A 159 3.55 -1.16 8.02
N GLU A 160 3.07 0.07 7.84
CA GLU A 160 3.85 1.28 7.61
C GLU A 160 3.64 2.27 8.75
N LEU A 161 4.49 2.25 9.79
CA LEU A 161 4.39 3.18 10.93
C LEU A 161 2.98 3.27 11.54
N ASP A 162 2.18 4.26 11.15
CA ASP A 162 0.81 4.54 11.60
C ASP A 162 -0.29 4.12 10.61
N ALA A 163 0.06 3.42 9.53
CA ALA A 163 -0.87 2.98 8.49
C ALA A 163 -0.66 1.52 8.07
N LEU A 164 -1.68 0.94 7.47
CA LEU A 164 -1.61 -0.34 6.76
C LEU A 164 -1.74 -0.09 5.26
N SER A 165 -0.79 -0.63 4.49
CA SER A 165 -0.85 -0.66 3.04
C SER A 165 -1.24 -2.06 2.57
N PHE A 166 -2.20 -2.10 1.66
CA PHE A 166 -2.70 -3.30 0.99
C PHE A 166 -2.31 -3.20 -0.48
N LEU A 167 -1.66 -4.23 -1.01
CA LEU A 167 -1.14 -4.26 -2.37
C LEU A 167 -1.62 -5.52 -3.07
N SER A 168 -2.02 -5.40 -4.34
CA SER A 168 -2.28 -6.56 -5.19
C SER A 168 -0.99 -6.99 -5.89
N ALA A 169 -0.56 -8.23 -5.70
CA ALA A 169 0.65 -8.76 -6.34
C ALA A 169 0.50 -8.90 -7.87
N ALA A 170 -0.70 -8.71 -8.43
CA ALA A 170 -0.91 -8.65 -9.87
C ALA A 170 -0.26 -7.41 -10.52
N CYS A 171 -0.18 -6.28 -9.81
CA CYS A 171 0.45 -5.05 -10.33
C CYS A 171 1.98 -5.15 -10.42
N ASP A 172 2.62 -6.07 -9.69
CA ASP A 172 4.05 -6.38 -9.82
C ASP A 172 4.41 -7.08 -11.15
N THR A 173 3.40 -7.55 -11.92
CA THR A 173 3.65 -8.27 -13.18
C THR A 173 3.60 -7.40 -14.45
N ALA A 174 3.03 -6.20 -14.39
CA ALA A 174 2.98 -5.29 -15.54
C ALA A 174 4.35 -4.64 -15.84
N GLU A 175 5.19 -4.45 -14.83
CA GLU A 175 6.58 -3.98 -15.00
C GLU A 175 7.57 -5.11 -15.34
N ARG A 176 7.16 -6.39 -15.24
CA ARG A 176 8.05 -7.55 -15.41
C ARG A 176 8.10 -8.16 -16.81
N LYS A 177 7.34 -7.67 -17.80
CA LYS A 177 7.23 -8.31 -19.12
C LYS A 177 8.12 -7.76 -20.25
N THR A 178 9.00 -6.81 -19.98
CA THR A 178 10.04 -6.39 -20.95
C THR A 178 11.42 -6.83 -20.49
N GLN A 179 11.71 -8.13 -20.58
CA GLN A 179 12.88 -8.67 -21.26
C GLN A 179 12.91 -10.21 -21.20
N PRO A 180 13.42 -10.89 -22.25
CA PRO A 180 13.31 -12.32 -22.40
C PRO A 180 14.31 -13.08 -21.52
N SER A 181 13.86 -14.26 -21.14
CA SER A 181 14.54 -15.30 -20.37
C SER A 181 15.89 -15.71 -20.97
N ARG A 182 16.93 -15.74 -20.12
CA ARG A 182 17.95 -16.79 -20.17
C ARG A 182 18.12 -17.41 -18.79
N GLY A 183 18.08 -18.73 -18.78
CA GLY A 183 17.93 -19.57 -17.60
C GLY A 183 19.05 -19.46 -16.58
N GLY A 184 18.72 -19.83 -15.35
CA GLY A 184 19.67 -19.92 -14.25
C GLY A 184 18.96 -20.07 -12.92
N SER A 185 18.86 -21.33 -12.48
CA SER A 185 18.71 -21.84 -11.12
C SER A 185 18.25 -20.90 -9.99
N ARG A 186 17.18 -21.36 -9.31
CA ARG A 186 16.76 -21.03 -7.95
C ARG A 186 17.95 -20.67 -7.06
N ASN A 187 17.90 -19.48 -6.45
CA ASN A 187 18.18 -19.26 -5.03
C ASN A 187 17.61 -17.92 -4.55
N ASN A 188 17.16 -17.96 -3.31
CA ASN A 188 16.40 -16.94 -2.60
C ASN A 188 17.36 -15.88 -2.02
N SER A 189 17.44 -14.69 -2.64
CA SER A 189 18.03 -13.49 -2.03
C SER A 189 17.50 -12.24 -2.73
N GLY A 190 17.21 -11.19 -1.97
CA GLY A 190 16.39 -10.04 -2.37
C GLY A 190 16.72 -9.41 -3.73
N LEU A 191 15.69 -9.21 -4.55
CA LEU A 191 15.73 -8.18 -5.58
C LEU A 191 15.47 -6.82 -4.92
N THR A 192 16.52 -6.28 -4.31
CA THR A 192 16.66 -4.83 -4.18
C THR A 192 16.90 -4.33 -5.61
N SER A 193 15.99 -3.54 -6.18
CA SER A 193 16.26 -2.87 -7.46
C SER A 193 17.37 -1.85 -7.24
N VAL A 194 18.62 -2.32 -7.26
CA VAL A 194 19.82 -1.49 -7.22
C VAL A 194 19.88 -0.76 -8.53
N TYR A 195 19.91 0.55 -8.48
CA TYR A 195 20.17 1.37 -9.64
C TYR A 195 21.34 2.28 -9.38
N GLU A 196 22.11 2.49 -10.43
CA GLU A 196 23.29 3.32 -10.42
C GLU A 196 23.42 3.94 -11.80
N TYR A 197 23.22 5.24 -11.87
CA TYR A 197 23.32 6.02 -13.10
C TYR A 197 24.48 6.98 -12.98
N GLU A 198 25.46 6.80 -13.86
CA GLU A 198 26.53 7.78 -14.00
C GLU A 198 25.98 9.04 -14.69
N VAL A 199 26.21 10.19 -14.06
CA VAL A 199 25.76 11.49 -14.51
C VAL A 199 26.89 12.18 -15.24
N MET A 200 26.84 12.14 -16.57
CA MET A 200 27.77 12.86 -17.42
C MET A 200 27.29 14.31 -17.58
N LEU A 201 27.91 15.23 -16.85
CA LEU A 201 27.63 16.67 -17.00
C LEU A 201 28.25 17.18 -18.31
N GLY A 202 27.44 17.25 -19.37
CA GLY A 202 27.81 17.98 -20.59
C GLY A 202 27.73 19.50 -20.42
N SER A 203 28.03 20.25 -21.48
CA SER A 203 28.01 21.72 -21.52
C SER A 203 26.65 22.37 -21.23
N GLY A 204 25.55 21.60 -21.22
CA GLY A 204 24.19 22.07 -20.91
C GLY A 204 23.51 21.40 -19.71
N GLY A 205 24.21 20.53 -18.97
CA GLY A 205 23.65 19.71 -17.88
C GLY A 205 23.35 18.27 -18.28
N ALA A 206 22.63 17.54 -17.42
CA ALA A 206 22.27 16.14 -17.57
C ALA A 206 20.82 15.89 -17.12
N VAL A 207 20.16 14.91 -17.73
CA VAL A 207 18.84 14.43 -17.29
C VAL A 207 18.94 12.95 -17.00
N VAL A 208 18.69 12.56 -15.75
CA VAL A 208 18.67 11.16 -15.33
C VAL A 208 17.22 10.76 -15.11
N ARG A 209 16.69 9.89 -15.97
CA ARG A 209 15.36 9.34 -15.80
C ARG A 209 15.42 8.16 -14.85
N VAL A 210 14.48 8.13 -13.91
CA VAL A 210 14.36 7.07 -12.92
C VAL A 210 12.97 6.44 -13.06
N PRO A 211 12.79 5.48 -14.00
CA PRO A 211 11.46 5.00 -14.40
C PRO A 211 10.62 4.44 -13.26
N TRP A 212 11.22 3.67 -12.34
CA TRP A 212 10.49 3.09 -11.19
C TRP A 212 10.09 4.11 -10.11
N LEU A 213 10.58 5.36 -10.17
CA LEU A 213 10.10 6.44 -9.32
C LEU A 213 9.12 7.38 -10.04
N GLY A 214 8.87 7.16 -11.34
CA GLY A 214 8.06 8.05 -12.18
C GLY A 214 8.58 9.48 -12.21
N CYS A 215 9.90 9.67 -12.11
CA CYS A 215 10.49 11.00 -12.09
C CYS A 215 11.83 11.06 -12.83
N ALA A 216 12.15 12.25 -13.33
CA ALA A 216 13.44 12.58 -13.91
C ALA A 216 14.16 13.63 -13.04
N PHE A 217 15.45 13.42 -12.79
CA PHE A 217 16.32 14.41 -12.17
C PHE A 217 17.04 15.19 -13.25
N ARG A 218 16.78 16.50 -13.31
CA ARG A 218 17.46 17.42 -14.22
C ARG A 218 18.56 18.13 -13.43
N LEU A 219 19.80 17.90 -13.84
CA LEU A 219 21.00 18.50 -13.27
C LEU A 219 21.50 19.57 -14.25
N ARG A 220 21.48 20.86 -13.87
CA ARG A 220 21.92 21.97 -14.74
C ARG A 220 23.09 22.70 -14.11
N VAL A 221 24.10 22.99 -14.90
CA VAL A 221 25.19 23.89 -14.50
C VAL A 221 24.74 25.32 -14.80
N ILE A 222 24.90 26.22 -13.83
CA ILE A 222 24.61 27.65 -13.92
C ILE A 222 25.81 28.45 -13.42
N ASP A 223 25.94 29.70 -13.85
CA ASP A 223 26.93 30.62 -13.30
C ASP A 223 26.51 31.11 -11.90
N TRP A 224 27.47 31.32 -11.00
CA TRP A 224 27.26 31.70 -9.61
C TRP A 224 28.22 32.83 -9.18
N PRO A 225 27.81 33.82 -8.37
CA PRO A 225 26.46 34.08 -7.87
C PRO A 225 25.52 34.63 -8.96
N ARG A 226 24.22 34.37 -8.82
CA ARG A 226 23.20 34.78 -9.78
C ARG A 226 23.17 36.28 -9.99
N GLU A 227 23.06 36.72 -11.24
CA GLU A 227 22.49 38.03 -11.53
C GLU A 227 21.02 38.04 -11.06
N ALA A 228 20.57 39.14 -10.45
CA ALA A 228 19.29 39.28 -9.74
C ALA A 228 18.01 39.08 -10.59
N ARG A 229 18.12 38.54 -11.80
CA ARG A 229 17.05 38.40 -12.79
C ARG A 229 16.50 36.97 -12.95
N GLU A 230 17.06 35.95 -12.28
CA GLU A 230 16.51 34.59 -12.34
C GLU A 230 15.50 34.27 -11.23
N THR A 231 14.23 34.36 -11.59
CA THR A 231 13.04 33.99 -10.79
C THR A 231 13.14 32.56 -10.25
N LYS A 232 12.94 32.38 -8.93
CA LYS A 232 12.76 31.12 -8.16
C LYS A 232 13.57 29.88 -8.63
N LEU A 233 14.57 29.49 -7.84
CA LEU A 233 15.20 28.16 -7.92
C LEU A 233 14.16 27.07 -7.61
N GLU A 234 13.65 26.39 -8.64
CA GLU A 234 12.96 25.10 -8.47
C GLU A 234 14.01 23.98 -8.34
N GLY A 235 14.67 23.90 -7.18
CA GLY A 235 15.67 22.86 -6.94
C GLY A 235 16.68 23.19 -5.84
N VAL A 236 17.64 22.30 -5.66
CA VAL A 236 18.74 22.49 -4.70
C VAL A 236 20.04 22.71 -5.45
N ALA A 237 20.80 23.73 -5.07
CA ALA A 237 22.09 24.07 -5.68
C ALA A 237 23.27 23.49 -4.89
N LEU A 238 24.27 23.01 -5.63
CA LEU A 238 25.57 22.52 -5.16
C LEU A 238 26.67 23.39 -5.77
N ASP A 239 27.82 23.48 -5.10
CA ASP A 239 29.04 24.06 -5.65
C ASP A 239 29.65 23.11 -6.69
N ARG A 240 29.67 23.51 -7.97
CA ARG A 240 30.17 22.68 -9.08
C ARG A 240 31.67 22.45 -9.01
N ASP A 241 32.42 23.41 -8.49
CA ASP A 241 33.89 23.39 -8.47
C ASP A 241 34.40 22.38 -7.43
N ARG A 242 33.58 22.08 -6.42
CA ARG A 242 33.88 21.08 -5.38
C ARG A 242 33.49 19.66 -5.76
N LEU A 243 32.73 19.46 -6.84
CA LEU A 243 32.31 18.14 -7.29
C LEU A 243 33.43 17.41 -8.04
N ARG A 244 33.65 16.16 -7.65
CA ARG A 244 34.56 15.20 -8.29
C ARG A 244 33.78 14.20 -9.15
N SER A 245 34.34 13.85 -10.30
CA SER A 245 33.88 12.71 -11.10
C SER A 245 34.33 11.38 -10.47
N PRO A 246 33.57 10.28 -10.65
CA PRO A 246 32.27 10.20 -11.31
C PRO A 246 31.14 10.75 -10.41
N LEU A 247 30.15 11.39 -11.04
CA LEU A 247 28.89 11.73 -10.39
C LEU A 247 27.92 10.59 -10.63
N VAL A 248 27.33 10.06 -9.56
CA VAL A 248 26.51 8.86 -9.65
C VAL A 248 25.23 9.06 -8.87
N LEU A 249 24.09 8.98 -9.57
CA LEU A 249 22.76 8.93 -8.97
C LEU A 249 22.38 7.46 -8.73
N ARG A 250 22.28 7.08 -7.47
CA ARG A 250 21.98 5.70 -7.07
C ARG A 250 20.93 5.63 -5.97
N ASN A 251 20.45 4.43 -5.70
CA ASN A 251 19.65 4.21 -4.49
C ASN A 251 20.51 4.30 -3.21
N TRP A 252 19.84 4.62 -2.10
CA TRP A 252 20.42 4.59 -0.76
C TRP A 252 20.93 3.18 -0.39
N ARG A 253 22.09 3.14 0.28
CA ARG A 253 22.73 1.91 0.78
C ARG A 253 22.90 1.95 2.30
N PRO A 254 22.79 0.80 3.00
CA PRO A 254 23.10 0.72 4.43
C PRO A 254 24.53 1.19 4.70
N GLY A 255 24.70 2.13 5.63
CA GLY A 255 25.99 2.75 5.95
C GLY A 255 26.14 4.18 5.42
N ASP A 256 25.33 4.56 4.41
CA ASP A 256 25.32 5.92 3.86
C ASP A 256 25.09 6.98 4.96
N ALA A 257 26.01 7.93 5.02
CA ALA A 257 26.00 9.06 5.95
C ALA A 257 26.67 10.26 5.29
N TYR A 258 26.17 11.46 5.59
CA TYR A 258 26.82 12.72 5.21
C TYR A 258 26.48 13.79 6.23
N ARG A 259 27.14 14.95 6.15
CA ARG A 259 26.83 16.11 6.98
C ARG A 259 25.93 17.06 6.19
N PRO A 260 24.63 17.18 6.52
CA PRO A 260 23.74 18.11 5.84
C PRO A 260 24.12 19.57 6.16
N ALA A 261 23.92 20.47 5.22
CA ALA A 261 24.07 21.91 5.43
C ALA A 261 23.21 22.37 6.61
N GLY A 262 23.79 23.17 7.51
CA GLY A 262 23.14 23.62 8.76
C GLY A 262 23.31 22.68 9.95
N HIS A 263 23.90 21.49 9.78
CA HIS A 263 24.19 20.56 10.87
C HIS A 263 25.68 20.51 11.21
N SER A 264 26.01 20.42 12.50
CA SER A 264 27.40 20.39 12.99
C SER A 264 28.08 19.02 12.84
N ARG A 265 27.32 17.91 12.80
CA ARG A 265 27.85 16.54 12.76
C ARG A 265 27.32 15.74 11.56
N PRO A 266 28.05 14.72 11.07
CA PRO A 266 27.53 13.76 10.10
C PRO A 266 26.33 12.99 10.64
N HIS A 267 25.30 12.79 9.81
CA HIS A 267 24.10 12.03 10.13
C HIS A 267 23.98 10.84 9.18
N LYS A 268 23.64 9.67 9.73
CA LYS A 268 23.31 8.49 8.92
C LYS A 268 21.99 8.75 8.19
N LEU A 269 21.93 8.49 6.88
CA LEU A 269 20.68 8.64 6.11
C LEU A 269 19.53 7.86 6.74
N LYS A 270 19.82 6.66 7.26
CA LYS A 270 18.82 5.83 7.98
C LYS A 270 18.10 6.59 9.10
N ARG A 271 18.83 7.44 9.84
CA ARG A 271 18.26 8.25 10.93
C ARG A 271 17.43 9.39 10.36
N MET A 272 17.92 10.07 9.34
CA MET A 272 17.21 11.16 8.67
C MET A 272 15.90 10.67 8.02
N PHE A 273 15.88 9.45 7.46
CA PHE A 273 14.67 8.80 6.96
C PHE A 273 13.66 8.49 8.06
N LEU A 274 14.12 8.14 9.26
CA LEU A 274 13.24 7.90 10.39
C LEU A 274 12.56 9.20 10.84
N GLU A 275 13.33 10.29 10.92
CA GLU A 275 12.84 11.63 11.27
C GLU A 275 11.81 12.15 10.25
N LYS A 276 12.04 11.94 8.95
CA LYS A 276 11.10 12.28 7.87
C LYS A 276 9.99 11.24 7.65
N ARG A 277 9.91 10.18 8.47
CA ARG A 277 8.93 9.09 8.34
C ARG A 277 8.90 8.42 6.96
N VAL A 278 10.03 8.40 6.26
CA VAL A 278 10.17 7.70 4.97
C VAL A 278 10.05 6.20 5.21
N SER A 279 9.19 5.51 4.46
CA SER A 279 8.95 4.07 4.62
C SER A 279 10.14 3.22 4.15
N ARG A 280 10.24 1.96 4.56
CA ARG A 280 11.40 1.11 4.21
C ARG A 280 11.53 0.87 2.70
N TRP A 281 10.42 0.71 1.98
CA TRP A 281 10.43 0.47 0.53
C TRP A 281 10.80 1.74 -0.24
N GLU A 282 10.34 2.92 0.22
CA GLU A 282 10.82 4.21 -0.32
C GLU A 282 12.31 4.38 -0.07
N ARG A 283 12.83 3.96 1.11
CA ARG A 283 14.27 4.01 1.40
C ARG A 283 15.09 3.17 0.43
N GLU A 284 14.60 1.97 0.10
CA GLU A 284 15.32 1.02 -0.77
C GLU A 284 15.48 1.55 -2.20
N SER A 285 14.57 2.41 -2.67
CA SER A 285 14.64 3.09 -3.97
C SER A 285 15.01 4.58 -3.87
N TRP A 286 15.32 5.09 -2.67
CA TRP A 286 15.50 6.53 -2.44
C TRP A 286 16.71 7.08 -3.18
N PRO A 287 16.55 8.10 -4.03
CA PRO A 287 17.67 8.64 -4.79
C PRO A 287 18.66 9.41 -3.92
N VAL A 288 19.93 9.08 -4.13
CA VAL A 288 21.09 9.70 -3.51
C VAL A 288 22.09 10.00 -4.62
N LEU A 289 22.55 11.25 -4.67
CA LEU A 289 23.63 11.68 -5.57
C LEU A 289 24.96 11.58 -4.84
N THR A 290 25.93 10.95 -5.50
CA THR A 290 27.31 10.82 -4.99
C THR A 290 28.30 11.45 -5.96
N SER A 291 29.40 11.95 -5.42
CA SER A 291 30.52 12.57 -6.14
C SER A 291 31.82 11.96 -5.64
N GLY A 292 32.54 11.26 -6.51
CA GLY A 292 33.76 10.53 -6.13
C GLY A 292 33.54 9.55 -4.96
N GLY A 293 32.33 8.96 -4.87
CA GLY A 293 31.93 8.04 -3.79
C GLY A 293 31.35 8.70 -2.53
N SER A 294 31.47 10.02 -2.36
CA SER A 294 30.89 10.77 -1.24
C SER A 294 29.48 11.23 -1.54
N ILE A 295 28.56 11.17 -0.57
CA ILE A 295 27.18 11.63 -0.75
C ILE A 295 27.13 13.16 -0.74
N VAL A 296 26.61 13.74 -1.81
CA VAL A 296 26.48 15.20 -1.95
C VAL A 296 25.04 15.67 -1.75
N TRP A 297 24.06 14.81 -2.03
CA TRP A 297 22.65 15.13 -1.91
C TRP A 297 21.79 13.87 -1.80
N ALA A 298 20.66 13.98 -1.10
CA ALA A 298 19.62 12.96 -1.06
C ALA A 298 18.26 13.63 -1.25
N ARG A 299 17.35 12.99 -1.99
CA ARG A 299 16.01 13.53 -2.26
C ARG A 299 15.30 13.95 -0.96
N GLY A 300 14.72 15.15 -0.93
CA GLY A 300 14.00 15.67 0.24
C GLY A 300 14.85 16.06 1.46
N PHE A 301 16.19 16.05 1.33
CA PHE A 301 17.12 16.47 2.38
C PHE A 301 18.05 17.61 1.91
N PRO A 302 18.66 18.37 2.85
CA PRO A 302 19.64 19.39 2.51
C PRO A 302 20.87 18.80 1.80
N VAL A 303 21.54 19.60 0.98
CA VAL A 303 22.84 19.23 0.40
C VAL A 303 23.89 19.02 1.48
N ALA A 304 24.93 18.26 1.15
CA ALA A 304 26.08 18.11 2.01
C ALA A 304 26.78 19.45 2.23
N ALA A 305 27.10 19.78 3.48
CA ALA A 305 27.65 21.07 3.87
C ALA A 305 28.95 21.43 3.13
N GLU A 306 29.75 20.43 2.78
CA GLU A 306 31.02 20.59 2.04
C GLU A 306 30.81 21.02 0.59
N TYR A 307 29.64 20.70 0.02
CA TYR A 307 29.26 20.96 -1.36
C TYR A 307 28.17 22.02 -1.47
N ALA A 308 27.82 22.68 -0.36
CA ALA A 308 26.89 23.80 -0.37
C ALA A 308 27.54 25.02 -1.04
N PRO A 309 26.79 25.82 -1.83
CA PRO A 309 27.31 27.03 -2.45
C PRO A 309 27.84 28.02 -1.42
N THR A 310 28.98 28.64 -1.73
CA THR A 310 29.61 29.69 -0.92
C THR A 310 29.70 30.98 -1.74
N PRO A 311 29.97 32.14 -1.10
CA PRO A 311 30.19 33.39 -1.85
C PRO A 311 31.32 33.33 -2.88
N GLN A 312 32.23 32.36 -2.76
CA GLN A 312 33.37 32.14 -3.66
C GLN A 312 33.07 31.16 -4.80
N THR A 313 31.90 30.52 -4.82
CA THR A 313 31.52 29.56 -5.85
C THR A 313 31.33 30.27 -7.19
N GLN A 314 31.95 29.79 -8.27
CA GLN A 314 31.83 30.40 -9.60
C GLN A 314 30.79 29.72 -10.48
N ALA A 315 30.60 28.41 -10.29
CA ALA A 315 29.56 27.65 -10.97
C ALA A 315 28.72 26.83 -9.98
N GLY A 316 27.40 26.85 -10.16
CA GLY A 316 26.45 26.06 -9.38
C GLY A 316 25.90 24.87 -10.18
N LEU A 317 25.73 23.72 -9.53
CA LEU A 317 24.97 22.59 -10.07
C LEU A 317 23.59 22.54 -9.41
N VAL A 318 22.54 22.81 -10.17
CA VAL A 318 21.15 22.77 -9.70
C VAL A 318 20.54 21.40 -10.00
N ILE A 319 19.99 20.75 -8.97
CA ILE A 319 19.22 19.52 -9.08
C ILE A 319 17.73 19.85 -8.95
N ALA A 320 16.97 19.57 -10.00
CA ALA A 320 15.52 19.69 -10.02
C ALA A 320 14.87 18.32 -10.25
N GLU A 321 13.83 18.01 -9.48
CA GLU A 321 12.99 16.83 -9.69
C GLU A 321 11.81 17.20 -10.58
N VAL A 322 11.64 16.49 -11.70
CA VAL A 322 10.49 16.61 -12.59
C VAL A 322 9.72 15.30 -12.51
N ARG A 323 8.43 15.37 -12.19
CA ARG A 323 7.54 14.20 -12.25
C ARG A 323 7.06 14.03 -13.68
N ASP A 324 7.10 12.80 -14.17
CA ASP A 324 6.59 12.45 -15.51
C ASP A 324 5.05 12.43 -15.53
#